data_AF-A0A2D8RCH1-F1
#
_entry.id   AF-A0A2D8RCH1-F1
#
_cell.length_a   1.000
_cell.length_b   1.000
_cell.length_c   1.000
_cell.angle_alpha   90.00
_cell.angle_beta   90.00
_cell.angle_gamma   90.00
#
_symmetry.space_group_name_H-M   'P 1'
#
loop_
_entity.id
_entity.type
_entity.pdbx_description
1 polymer ?
#
loop_
_entity_poly.entity_id
_entity_poly.type
_entity_poly.pdbx_seq_one_letter_code
_entity_poly.pdbx_strand_id
1 'polypeptide(L)'
;MPRFIERDQEFVEVPAWVNWMIDLGRYHYRISCSGNSPRLITVVSMPGKSAAAGLVGLGAMLEASLTEKPLTNSGYFDYLANRARQYLSENSEVNFIDEKGDRWLPVAVDDEMRVIKVKSLKVERSRKRKSAKVLSEDLLNGSVLGFILEANCMKWRFENESRPEGELSNDILSLYENLAAGLEGFSESLRFRSDEVAIIARASSDTTRFREELRSTAFLASNKKFSLDSLLLLSSDEKTHTRVHFNPPERLSQLSDEPTLAAVDGPHCAISALQHIKRSSLVIIASRDESDESIESLSAGLEEKSRYYKDFKVVELTPPSGLIAVKSMIRGDL
;
A
#
# COMPACT_ATOMS: atom_id res chain seq x y z
N MET A 1 -1.02 3.57 -26.08
CA MET A 1 -1.75 2.66 -25.18
C MET A 1 -0.79 1.60 -24.69
N PRO A 2 -0.86 1.23 -23.40
CA PRO A 2 0.04 0.23 -22.83
C PRO A 2 -0.31 -1.16 -23.34
N ARG A 3 0.72 -1.98 -23.53
CA ARG A 3 0.52 -3.39 -23.86
C ARG A 3 0.94 -4.25 -22.68
N PHE A 4 0.35 -5.42 -22.57
CA PHE A 4 0.64 -6.38 -21.49
C PHE A 4 1.11 -7.70 -22.10
N ILE A 5 2.03 -8.38 -21.45
CA ILE A 5 2.53 -9.69 -21.87
C ILE A 5 2.37 -10.66 -20.70
N GLU A 6 1.78 -11.83 -20.95
CA GLU A 6 1.77 -12.97 -20.03
C GLU A 6 1.74 -14.27 -20.85
N ARG A 7 2.52 -15.30 -20.45
CA ARG A 7 2.57 -16.62 -21.11
C ARG A 7 2.77 -16.52 -22.63
N ASP A 8 3.72 -15.70 -23.06
CA ASP A 8 4.05 -15.42 -24.47
C ASP A 8 2.92 -14.79 -25.31
N GLN A 9 1.81 -14.39 -24.67
CA GLN A 9 0.73 -13.67 -25.32
C GLN A 9 0.86 -12.16 -25.05
N GLU A 10 0.87 -11.37 -26.11
CA GLU A 10 0.83 -9.91 -26.05
C GLU A 10 -0.61 -9.40 -26.22
N PHE A 11 -1.05 -8.56 -25.29
CA PHE A 11 -2.34 -7.91 -25.28
C PHE A 11 -2.18 -6.45 -25.69
N VAL A 12 -2.96 -6.02 -26.68
CA VAL A 12 -2.94 -4.65 -27.25
C VAL A 12 -3.29 -3.59 -26.19
N GLU A 13 -4.10 -3.98 -25.21
CA GLU A 13 -4.44 -3.20 -24.02
C GLU A 13 -4.26 -4.07 -22.78
N VAL A 14 -4.03 -3.46 -21.62
CA VAL A 14 -3.96 -4.19 -20.35
C VAL A 14 -5.31 -4.85 -20.08
N PRO A 15 -5.37 -6.19 -19.92
CA PRO A 15 -6.62 -6.89 -19.67
C PRO A 15 -7.32 -6.41 -18.39
N ALA A 16 -8.65 -6.41 -18.39
CA ALA A 16 -9.45 -5.94 -17.25
C ALA A 16 -9.14 -6.69 -15.94
N TRP A 17 -8.84 -7.98 -16.01
CA TRP A 17 -8.47 -8.78 -14.83
C TRP A 17 -7.13 -8.36 -14.22
N VAL A 18 -6.18 -7.87 -15.03
CA VAL A 18 -4.88 -7.36 -14.56
C VAL A 18 -5.10 -6.09 -13.75
N ASN A 19 -5.88 -5.15 -14.29
CA ASN A 19 -6.25 -3.92 -13.59
C ASN A 19 -6.98 -4.23 -12.28
N TRP A 20 -7.91 -5.19 -12.31
CA TRP A 20 -8.63 -5.61 -11.12
C TRP A 20 -7.70 -6.18 -10.03
N MET A 21 -6.68 -6.98 -10.38
CA MET A 21 -5.70 -7.49 -9.40
C MET A 21 -4.87 -6.38 -8.76
N ILE A 22 -4.47 -5.40 -9.57
CA ILE A 22 -3.75 -4.20 -9.08
C ILE A 22 -4.64 -3.41 -8.13
N ASP A 23 -5.88 -3.12 -8.52
CA ASP A 23 -6.83 -2.38 -7.68
C ASP A 23 -7.18 -3.13 -6.39
N LEU A 24 -7.26 -4.46 -6.44
CA LEU A 24 -7.45 -5.30 -5.25
C LEU A 24 -6.30 -5.12 -4.25
N GLY A 25 -5.06 -5.11 -4.72
CA GLY A 25 -3.89 -4.85 -3.88
C GLY A 25 -3.94 -3.48 -3.20
N ARG A 26 -4.28 -2.43 -3.95
CA ARG A 26 -4.44 -1.06 -3.43
C ARG A 26 -5.48 -0.98 -2.34
N TYR A 27 -6.66 -1.56 -2.59
CA TYR A 27 -7.78 -1.58 -1.65
C TYR A 27 -7.40 -2.28 -0.35
N HIS A 28 -6.80 -3.47 -0.44
CA HIS A 28 -6.41 -4.24 0.74
C HIS A 28 -5.34 -3.53 1.58
N TYR A 29 -4.35 -2.92 0.93
CA TYR A 29 -3.31 -2.15 1.62
C TYR A 29 -3.92 -1.00 2.42
N ARG A 30 -4.77 -0.17 1.78
CA ARG A 30 -5.45 0.97 2.43
C ARG A 30 -6.23 0.58 3.68
N ILE A 31 -6.97 -0.53 3.62
CA ILE A 31 -7.72 -1.02 4.78
C ILE A 31 -6.76 -1.43 5.88
N SER A 32 -5.73 -2.21 5.54
CA SER A 32 -4.82 -2.82 6.51
C SER A 32 -3.99 -1.78 7.28
N CYS A 33 -3.65 -0.65 6.65
CA CYS A 33 -2.90 0.45 7.27
C CYS A 33 -3.74 1.36 8.19
N SER A 34 -5.07 1.27 8.18
CA SER A 34 -5.95 2.22 8.91
C SER A 34 -6.00 2.03 10.44
N GLY A 35 -5.11 1.20 11.02
CA GLY A 35 -4.88 1.06 12.47
C GLY A 35 -5.98 0.32 13.25
N ASN A 36 -7.24 0.49 12.87
CA ASN A 36 -8.42 -0.10 13.53
C ASN A 36 -9.24 -1.01 12.60
N SER A 37 -8.76 -1.30 11.40
CA SER A 37 -9.52 -2.13 10.47
C SER A 37 -9.40 -3.62 10.80
N PRO A 38 -10.50 -4.38 10.60
CA PRO A 38 -10.46 -5.83 10.75
C PRO A 38 -9.53 -6.44 9.70
N ARG A 39 -8.84 -7.52 10.10
CA ARG A 39 -8.11 -8.38 9.18
C ARG A 39 -9.05 -8.89 8.09
N LEU A 40 -8.69 -8.69 6.82
CA LEU A 40 -9.44 -9.21 5.68
C LEU A 40 -8.76 -10.44 5.09
N ILE A 41 -9.52 -11.48 4.81
CA ILE A 41 -9.05 -12.66 4.07
C ILE A 41 -9.90 -12.76 2.81
N THR A 42 -9.29 -12.54 1.65
CA THR A 42 -9.94 -12.65 0.34
C THR A 42 -9.38 -13.84 -0.41
N VAL A 43 -10.25 -14.60 -1.07
CA VAL A 43 -9.88 -15.75 -1.90
C VAL A 43 -10.29 -15.46 -3.33
N VAL A 44 -9.33 -15.57 -4.24
CA VAL A 44 -9.50 -15.33 -5.67
C VAL A 44 -9.30 -16.64 -6.42
N SER A 45 -10.34 -17.11 -7.09
CA SER A 45 -10.28 -18.29 -7.96
C SER A 45 -9.83 -17.90 -9.35
N MET A 46 -8.64 -18.34 -9.78
CA MET A 46 -8.08 -18.10 -11.10
C MET A 46 -8.26 -19.31 -12.03
N PRO A 47 -8.52 -19.13 -13.33
CA PRO A 47 -8.69 -20.24 -14.27
C PRO A 47 -7.43 -21.08 -14.46
N GLY A 48 -6.25 -20.55 -14.12
CA GLY A 48 -4.98 -21.26 -14.14
C GLY A 48 -3.92 -20.53 -13.32
N LYS A 49 -2.72 -21.12 -13.22
CA LYS A 49 -1.57 -20.50 -12.52
C LYS A 49 -1.17 -19.18 -13.17
N SER A 50 -1.02 -18.11 -12.42
CA SER A 50 -0.78 -16.78 -12.99
C SER A 50 0.11 -15.95 -12.10
N ALA A 51 0.64 -14.86 -12.66
CA ALA A 51 1.40 -13.87 -11.93
C ALA A 51 0.52 -12.95 -11.03
N ALA A 52 -0.75 -13.31 -10.80
CA ALA A 52 -1.72 -12.49 -10.08
C ALA A 52 -1.26 -12.07 -8.68
N ALA A 53 -0.54 -12.93 -7.96
CA ALA A 53 -0.03 -12.58 -6.62
C ALA A 53 0.97 -11.43 -6.69
N GLY A 54 1.80 -11.42 -7.75
CA GLY A 54 2.69 -10.32 -8.04
C GLY A 54 1.93 -9.03 -8.41
N LEU A 55 0.83 -9.13 -9.17
CA LEU A 55 0.00 -7.96 -9.52
C LEU A 55 -0.68 -7.34 -8.30
N VAL A 56 -1.16 -8.15 -7.37
CA VAL A 56 -1.71 -7.68 -6.08
C VAL A 56 -0.62 -6.97 -5.27
N GLY A 57 0.57 -7.58 -5.17
CA GLY A 57 1.72 -6.96 -4.50
C GLY A 57 2.12 -5.62 -5.14
N LEU A 58 2.10 -5.55 -6.48
CA LEU A 58 2.37 -4.33 -7.24
C LEU A 58 1.37 -3.23 -6.91
N GLY A 59 0.07 -3.54 -6.90
CA GLY A 59 -0.97 -2.59 -6.53
C GLY A 59 -0.81 -2.04 -5.11
N ALA A 60 -0.52 -2.91 -4.15
CA ALA A 60 -0.26 -2.49 -2.78
C ALA A 60 0.97 -1.56 -2.67
N MET A 61 2.06 -1.91 -3.36
CA MET A 61 3.27 -1.09 -3.43
C MET A 61 2.99 0.27 -4.08
N LEU A 62 2.17 0.31 -5.12
CA LEU A 62 1.72 1.57 -5.74
C LEU A 62 0.99 2.41 -4.70
N GLU A 63 -0.08 1.89 -4.09
CA GLU A 63 -0.86 2.62 -3.09
C GLU A 63 0.03 3.16 -1.96
N ALA A 64 0.93 2.34 -1.42
CA ALA A 64 1.91 2.75 -0.43
C ALA A 64 2.74 3.97 -0.89
N SER A 65 3.24 3.91 -2.13
CA SER A 65 4.00 5.00 -2.75
C SER A 65 3.15 6.26 -2.95
N LEU A 66 1.86 6.11 -3.28
CA LEU A 66 0.91 7.23 -3.41
C LEU A 66 0.52 7.81 -2.03
N THR A 67 0.67 7.04 -0.94
CA THR A 67 0.35 7.49 0.43
C THR A 67 1.54 8.11 1.16
N GLU A 68 2.79 7.69 0.88
CA GLU A 68 4.01 8.27 1.45
C GLU A 68 4.34 9.66 0.87
N LYS A 69 3.92 9.92 -0.37
CA LYS A 69 3.80 11.28 -0.93
C LYS A 69 2.35 11.46 -1.35
N PRO A 70 1.52 12.19 -0.59
CA PRO A 70 0.11 12.22 -0.93
C PRO A 70 -0.12 12.99 -2.24
N LEU A 71 -0.62 12.27 -3.25
CA LEU A 71 -0.76 12.76 -4.63
C LEU A 71 -2.12 13.41 -4.91
N THR A 72 -2.99 13.43 -3.90
CA THR A 72 -4.26 14.13 -3.94
C THR A 72 -4.33 15.09 -2.76
N ASN A 73 -5.05 16.20 -2.93
CA ASN A 73 -5.33 17.13 -1.83
C ASN A 73 -5.94 16.40 -0.61
N SER A 74 -6.84 15.43 -0.83
CA SER A 74 -7.44 14.65 0.25
C SER A 74 -6.41 13.81 1.01
N GLY A 75 -5.60 13.03 0.31
CA GLY A 75 -4.57 12.22 0.95
C GLY A 75 -3.53 13.09 1.66
N TYR A 76 -3.19 14.25 1.08
CA TYR A 76 -2.21 15.17 1.69
C TYR A 76 -2.75 15.78 2.95
N PHE A 77 -4.01 16.18 2.92
CA PHE A 77 -4.71 16.65 4.09
C PHE A 77 -4.73 15.58 5.19
N ASP A 78 -5.10 14.33 4.87
CA ASP A 78 -5.17 13.25 5.85
C ASP A 78 -3.78 12.94 6.45
N TYR A 79 -2.72 13.00 5.64
CA TYR A 79 -1.33 12.89 6.09
C TYR A 79 -0.94 14.00 7.08
N LEU A 80 -1.19 15.27 6.71
CA LEU A 80 -0.92 16.41 7.60
C LEU A 80 -1.75 16.31 8.89
N ALA A 81 -3.01 15.89 8.79
CA ALA A 81 -3.93 15.76 9.91
C ALA A 81 -3.48 14.65 10.89
N ASN A 82 -3.08 13.49 10.39
CA ASN A 82 -2.56 12.39 11.22
C ASN A 82 -1.33 12.82 12.02
N ARG A 83 -0.39 13.51 11.37
CA ARG A 83 0.81 14.06 12.03
C ARG A 83 0.48 15.17 13.02
N ALA A 84 -0.48 16.03 12.70
CA ALA A 84 -0.99 17.03 13.65
C ALA A 84 -1.61 16.37 14.90
N ARG A 85 -2.36 15.27 14.74
CA ARG A 85 -2.91 14.52 15.88
C ARG A 85 -1.80 13.92 16.75
N GLN A 86 -0.77 13.31 16.13
CA GLN A 86 0.41 12.79 16.85
C GLN A 86 1.11 13.89 17.67
N TYR A 87 1.26 15.09 17.11
CA TYR A 87 1.78 16.24 17.85
C TYR A 87 0.93 16.56 19.07
N LEU A 88 -0.39 16.68 18.89
CA LEU A 88 -1.31 17.08 19.95
C LEU A 88 -1.42 16.03 21.06
N SER A 89 -1.22 14.75 20.76
CA SER A 89 -1.27 13.66 21.75
C SER A 89 0.05 13.41 22.47
N GLU A 90 1.18 13.54 21.77
CA GLU A 90 2.49 13.08 22.27
C GLU A 90 3.49 14.23 22.54
N ASN A 91 3.13 15.48 22.24
CA ASN A 91 4.04 16.65 22.32
C ASN A 91 5.35 16.43 21.52
N SER A 92 5.26 15.79 20.36
CA SER A 92 6.40 15.61 19.44
C SER A 92 6.82 16.95 18.81
N GLU A 93 8.02 17.06 18.24
CA GLU A 93 8.44 18.28 17.52
C GLU A 93 7.90 18.25 16.07
N VAL A 94 6.73 18.84 15.84
CA VAL A 94 6.14 18.95 14.50
C VAL A 94 5.95 20.42 14.13
N ASN A 95 6.76 20.90 13.19
CA ASN A 95 6.63 22.23 12.60
C ASN A 95 6.12 22.13 11.16
N PHE A 96 4.97 22.74 10.89
CA PHE A 96 4.53 23.00 9.53
C PHE A 96 5.27 24.22 8.97
N ILE A 97 5.57 24.17 7.68
CA ILE A 97 6.12 25.27 6.89
C ILE A 97 5.12 25.58 5.77
N ASP A 98 4.77 26.85 5.61
CA ASP A 98 3.89 27.30 4.52
C ASP A 98 4.65 27.63 3.22
N GLU A 99 3.93 28.12 2.21
CA GLU A 99 4.50 28.46 0.91
C GLU A 99 5.56 29.58 0.97
N LYS A 100 5.54 30.39 2.04
CA LYS A 100 6.43 31.53 2.27
C LYS A 100 7.64 31.15 3.13
N GLY A 101 7.66 29.94 3.67
CA GLY A 101 8.70 29.47 4.57
C GLY A 101 8.45 29.83 6.05
N ASP A 102 7.27 30.37 6.38
CA ASP A 102 6.92 30.65 7.76
C ASP A 102 6.61 29.35 8.50
N ARG A 103 7.01 29.29 9.78
CA ARG A 103 6.79 28.13 10.64
C ARG A 103 5.47 28.23 11.40
N TRP A 104 4.80 27.09 11.56
CA TRP A 104 3.50 26.98 12.20
C TRP A 104 3.39 25.71 13.03
N LEU A 105 2.62 25.76 14.12
CA LEU A 105 2.30 24.60 14.96
C LEU A 105 0.82 24.22 14.82
N PRO A 106 0.47 22.92 14.84
CA PRO A 106 -0.92 22.50 14.94
C PRO A 106 -1.48 22.82 16.33
N VAL A 107 -2.74 23.23 16.36
CA VAL A 107 -3.50 23.55 17.58
C VAL A 107 -4.73 22.65 17.71
N ALA A 108 -5.35 22.30 16.59
CA ALA A 108 -6.48 21.37 16.55
C ALA A 108 -6.65 20.77 15.16
N VAL A 109 -7.33 19.62 15.09
CA VAL A 109 -7.78 18.98 13.85
C VAL A 109 -9.30 18.83 13.94
N ASP A 110 -10.01 19.27 12.90
CA ASP A 110 -11.46 19.16 12.75
C ASP A 110 -11.76 18.26 11.56
N ASP A 111 -12.18 17.03 11.84
CA ASP A 111 -12.36 15.97 10.84
C ASP A 111 -13.63 16.17 10.01
N GLU A 112 -14.69 16.72 10.61
CA GLU A 112 -15.96 16.98 9.92
C GLU A 112 -15.80 18.09 8.88
N MET A 113 -15.07 19.15 9.24
CA MET A 113 -14.86 20.30 8.37
C MET A 113 -13.60 20.17 7.49
N ARG A 114 -12.81 19.10 7.69
CA ARG A 114 -11.51 18.87 7.04
C ARG A 114 -10.59 20.09 7.15
N VAL A 115 -10.36 20.52 8.40
CA VAL A 115 -9.51 21.67 8.75
C VAL A 115 -8.47 21.32 9.81
N ILE A 116 -7.22 21.71 9.58
CA ILE A 116 -6.17 21.75 10.62
C ILE A 116 -5.97 23.21 11.03
N LYS A 117 -6.20 23.52 12.30
CA LYS A 117 -5.99 24.85 12.88
C LYS A 117 -4.53 24.95 13.29
N VAL A 118 -3.83 25.97 12.80
CA VAL A 118 -2.40 26.19 13.07
C VAL A 118 -2.13 27.57 13.65
N LYS A 119 -1.03 27.68 14.39
CA LYS A 119 -0.56 28.92 15.02
C LYS A 119 0.84 29.27 14.52
N SER A 120 1.03 30.51 14.11
CA SER A 120 2.32 30.97 13.60
C SER A 120 3.38 30.98 14.71
N LEU A 121 4.57 30.47 14.39
CA LEU A 121 5.77 30.50 15.21
C LEU A 121 6.64 31.73 14.95
N LYS A 122 6.08 32.83 14.40
CA LYS A 122 6.81 34.09 14.14
C LYS A 122 7.84 34.32 15.24
N VAL A 123 9.11 34.18 14.86
CA VAL A 123 10.24 34.22 15.78
C VAL A 123 10.13 35.52 16.57
N GLU A 124 9.83 35.43 17.87
CA GLU A 124 10.00 36.54 18.81
C GLU A 124 11.51 36.84 18.90
N ARG A 125 12.08 37.50 17.90
CA ARG A 125 13.45 38.00 17.92
C ARG A 125 13.58 39.27 18.77
N SER A 126 12.57 39.61 19.55
CA SER A 126 12.58 40.81 20.39
C SER A 126 11.64 40.69 21.59
N ARG A 127 12.01 39.86 22.57
CA ARG A 127 11.75 40.16 24.00
C ARG A 127 12.65 39.31 24.91
N LYS A 128 13.85 39.86 25.15
CA LYS A 128 14.68 39.47 26.30
C LYS A 128 13.88 39.64 27.59
N ARG A 129 13.93 38.60 28.43
CA ARG A 129 13.77 38.60 29.90
C ARG A 129 12.44 39.18 30.43
N LYS A 130 11.55 38.29 30.90
CA LYS A 130 11.10 38.27 32.31
C LYS A 130 10.15 37.09 32.58
N SER A 131 10.44 36.42 33.69
CA SER A 131 9.56 35.58 34.52
C SER A 131 8.82 34.41 33.87
N ALA A 132 9.31 33.22 34.18
CA ALA A 132 8.51 32.00 34.27
C ALA A 132 7.42 32.18 35.34
N LYS A 133 6.19 32.48 34.92
CA LYS A 133 4.91 32.14 35.58
C LYS A 133 3.80 32.78 34.75
N VAL A 134 2.71 32.06 34.58
CA VAL A 134 1.53 32.39 33.75
C VAL A 134 1.70 32.00 32.27
N LEU A 135 1.60 30.70 31.99
CA LEU A 135 1.38 30.11 30.66
C LEU A 135 0.00 29.42 30.59
N SER A 136 -0.99 29.96 31.29
CA SER A 136 -2.36 29.43 31.27
C SER A 136 -3.33 30.60 31.11
N GLU A 137 -4.18 30.50 30.09
CA GLU A 137 -5.33 31.35 29.74
C GLU A 137 -5.12 32.48 28.71
N ASP A 138 -4.02 33.23 28.72
CA ASP A 138 -3.80 34.30 27.69
C ASP A 138 -3.38 33.75 26.29
N LEU A 139 -3.06 32.46 26.19
CA LEU A 139 -2.66 31.80 24.95
C LEU A 139 -3.82 31.50 23.97
N LEU A 140 -5.07 31.69 24.40
CA LEU A 140 -6.27 31.38 23.61
C LEU A 140 -6.76 32.53 22.70
N ASN A 141 -6.38 33.79 22.97
CA ASN A 141 -7.00 34.95 22.30
C ASN A 141 -6.06 35.85 21.47
N GLY A 142 -4.77 35.50 21.32
CA GLY A 142 -3.76 36.48 20.87
C GLY A 142 -2.94 36.17 19.60
N SER A 143 -3.02 34.98 19.01
CA SER A 143 -2.16 34.60 17.87
C SER A 143 -2.97 34.34 16.61
N VAL A 144 -2.50 34.86 15.46
CA VAL A 144 -3.10 34.61 14.15
C VAL A 144 -3.25 33.10 13.93
N LEU A 145 -4.51 32.66 13.87
CA LEU A 145 -4.88 31.29 13.51
C LEU A 145 -4.83 31.17 11.99
N GLY A 146 -3.94 30.32 11.50
CA GLY A 146 -3.95 29.85 10.13
C GLY A 146 -4.84 28.60 10.02
N PHE A 147 -5.32 28.33 8.81
CA PHE A 147 -6.11 27.15 8.51
C PHE A 147 -5.49 26.41 7.34
N ILE A 148 -5.11 25.17 7.57
CA ILE A 148 -4.83 24.22 6.50
C ILE A 148 -6.16 23.57 6.17
N LEU A 149 -6.63 23.82 4.95
CA LEU A 149 -7.81 23.22 4.37
C LEU A 149 -7.37 22.15 3.40
N GLU A 150 -8.21 21.15 3.16
CA GLU A 150 -7.97 20.18 2.08
C GLU A 150 -7.66 20.86 0.74
N ALA A 151 -8.41 21.91 0.38
CA ALA A 151 -8.20 22.62 -0.89
C ALA A 151 -6.85 23.37 -1.00
N ASN A 152 -6.14 23.60 0.11
CA ASN A 152 -4.89 24.37 0.13
C ASN A 152 -3.72 23.63 0.80
N CYS A 153 -3.91 22.38 1.19
CA CYS A 153 -2.95 21.62 2.01
C CYS A 153 -1.60 21.45 1.32
N MET A 154 -1.58 21.33 -0.02
CA MET A 154 -0.34 21.18 -0.81
C MET A 154 0.62 22.36 -0.71
N LYS A 155 0.16 23.51 -0.19
CA LYS A 155 1.01 24.68 0.09
C LYS A 155 1.82 24.56 1.37
N TRP A 156 1.55 23.51 2.14
CA TRP A 156 2.14 23.26 3.45
C TRP A 156 3.05 22.04 3.37
N ARG A 157 4.01 21.93 4.28
CA ARG A 157 4.90 20.77 4.44
C ARG A 157 5.42 20.69 5.86
N PHE A 158 6.04 19.57 6.24
CA PHE A 158 6.84 19.52 7.46
C PHE A 158 8.23 20.14 7.24
N GLU A 159 8.79 20.72 8.31
CA GLU A 159 10.08 21.42 8.24
C GLU A 159 11.20 20.57 7.63
N ASN A 160 11.25 19.28 7.95
CA ASN A 160 12.25 18.32 7.51
C ASN A 160 11.87 17.57 6.22
N GLU A 161 10.79 17.97 5.54
CA GLU A 161 10.29 17.30 4.35
C GLU A 161 10.29 18.24 3.14
N SER A 162 10.55 17.68 1.96
CA SER A 162 10.43 18.38 0.68
C SER A 162 8.96 18.68 0.38
N ARG A 163 8.70 19.69 -0.47
CA ARG A 163 7.33 19.95 -0.94
C ARG A 163 6.80 18.73 -1.69
N PRO A 164 5.50 18.38 -1.53
CA PRO A 164 4.89 17.41 -2.42
C PRO A 164 4.94 17.95 -3.85
N GLU A 165 5.60 17.22 -4.75
CA GLU A 165 5.55 17.51 -6.18
C GLU A 165 4.17 17.10 -6.71
N GLY A 166 3.58 17.95 -7.55
CA GLY A 166 2.15 17.95 -7.91
C GLY A 166 1.62 16.64 -8.51
N GLU A 167 0.29 16.60 -8.65
CA GLU A 167 -0.52 15.47 -9.13
C GLU A 167 0.24 14.53 -10.07
N LEU A 168 0.74 13.43 -9.52
CA LEU A 168 1.11 12.29 -10.34
C LEU A 168 -0.17 11.81 -11.00
N SER A 169 -0.14 11.79 -12.32
CA SER A 169 -1.22 11.28 -13.15
C SER A 169 -1.73 9.94 -12.59
N ASN A 170 -3.05 9.84 -12.40
CA ASN A 170 -3.72 8.59 -12.01
C ASN A 170 -3.58 7.48 -13.06
N ASP A 171 -2.96 7.79 -14.21
CA ASP A 171 -2.57 6.77 -15.17
C ASP A 171 -1.47 5.90 -14.56
N ILE A 172 -1.89 4.71 -14.12
CA ILE A 172 -1.06 3.60 -13.63
C ILE A 172 0.19 3.41 -14.51
N LEU A 173 0.10 3.70 -15.81
CA LEU A 173 1.21 3.61 -16.76
C LEU A 173 2.23 4.73 -16.64
N SER A 174 1.77 5.95 -16.39
CA SER A 174 2.67 7.08 -16.13
C SER A 174 3.45 6.85 -14.83
N LEU A 175 2.82 6.21 -13.84
CA LEU A 175 3.50 5.72 -12.63
C LEU A 175 4.51 4.62 -12.96
N TYR A 176 4.19 3.68 -13.85
CA TYR A 176 5.13 2.65 -14.31
C TYR A 176 6.30 3.21 -15.11
N GLU A 177 6.06 4.16 -16.02
CA GLU A 177 7.09 4.85 -16.79
C GLU A 177 7.99 5.67 -15.86
N ASN A 178 7.44 6.30 -14.83
CA ASN A 178 8.22 7.02 -13.81
C ASN A 178 9.02 6.08 -12.89
N LEU A 179 8.44 4.96 -12.45
CA LEU A 179 9.14 3.92 -11.68
C LEU A 179 10.27 3.29 -12.47
N ALA A 180 10.06 3.09 -13.78
CA ALA A 180 11.04 2.59 -14.72
C ALA A 180 12.14 3.60 -15.07
N ALA A 181 11.77 4.86 -15.32
CA ALA A 181 12.71 5.95 -15.57
C ALA A 181 13.50 6.31 -14.31
N GLY A 182 12.94 6.06 -13.12
CA GLY A 182 13.54 6.34 -11.82
C GLY A 182 14.68 5.42 -11.40
N LEU A 183 15.09 4.45 -12.23
CA LEU A 183 16.33 3.69 -12.02
C LEU A 183 17.58 4.60 -11.98
N GLU A 184 17.53 5.81 -12.54
CA GLU A 184 18.67 6.75 -12.56
C GLU A 184 18.52 7.97 -11.62
N GLY A 185 17.39 8.17 -10.92
CA GLY A 185 17.15 9.45 -10.21
C GLY A 185 16.32 9.44 -8.93
N PHE A 186 15.77 8.30 -8.49
CA PHE A 186 14.82 8.23 -7.36
C PHE A 186 15.41 7.56 -6.10
N SER A 187 16.72 7.61 -5.91
CA SER A 187 17.43 6.85 -4.87
C SER A 187 17.11 7.24 -3.41
N GLU A 188 16.48 8.39 -3.15
CA GLU A 188 16.25 8.85 -1.76
C GLU A 188 14.79 8.96 -1.32
N SER A 189 13.82 9.00 -2.24
CA SER A 189 12.43 9.34 -1.90
C SER A 189 11.44 8.17 -1.87
N LEU A 190 11.91 6.94 -2.03
CA LEU A 190 11.13 5.73 -1.80
C LEU A 190 11.69 5.04 -0.55
N ARG A 191 11.48 5.65 0.62
CA ARG A 191 11.71 5.00 1.91
C ARG A 191 10.56 4.03 2.21
N PHE A 192 10.29 3.13 1.26
CA PHE A 192 9.38 2.03 1.47
C PHE A 192 9.94 1.21 2.64
N ARG A 193 9.14 1.01 3.69
CA ARG A 193 9.47 -0.01 4.68
C ARG A 193 9.15 -1.37 4.05
N SER A 194 10.20 -2.08 3.63
CA SER A 194 10.13 -3.34 2.88
C SER A 194 9.29 -4.42 3.56
N ASP A 195 9.05 -4.30 4.86
CA ASP A 195 8.34 -5.22 5.73
C ASP A 195 6.81 -5.18 5.61
N GLU A 196 6.20 -4.15 4.99
CA GLU A 196 4.73 -4.01 5.00
C GLU A 196 3.96 -4.88 3.98
N VAL A 197 4.60 -5.30 2.89
CA VAL A 197 3.97 -6.13 1.85
C VAL A 197 4.80 -7.38 1.59
N ALA A 198 4.14 -8.54 1.67
CA ALA A 198 4.76 -9.83 1.38
C ALA A 198 4.05 -10.57 0.26
N ILE A 199 4.83 -11.27 -0.57
CA ILE A 199 4.34 -12.32 -1.46
C ILE A 199 4.74 -13.66 -0.85
N ILE A 200 3.76 -14.52 -0.60
CA ILE A 200 3.96 -15.86 -0.07
C ILE A 200 3.80 -16.86 -1.19
N ALA A 201 4.90 -17.49 -1.58
CA ALA A 201 4.93 -18.47 -2.67
C ALA A 201 5.89 -19.60 -2.31
N ARG A 202 5.58 -20.84 -2.72
CA ARG A 202 6.37 -22.06 -2.41
C ARG A 202 7.85 -21.96 -2.81
N ALA A 203 8.16 -21.05 -3.72
CA ALA A 203 9.44 -21.03 -4.41
C ALA A 203 9.92 -19.58 -4.52
N SER A 204 10.40 -19.02 -3.41
CA SER A 204 10.88 -17.63 -3.32
C SER A 204 12.32 -17.41 -3.79
N SER A 205 13.03 -18.46 -4.24
CA SER A 205 14.39 -18.32 -4.80
C SER A 205 14.37 -17.83 -6.24
N ASP A 206 15.47 -17.25 -6.72
CA ASP A 206 15.56 -16.61 -8.04
C ASP A 206 15.38 -17.54 -9.26
N THR A 207 15.28 -18.86 -9.08
CA THR A 207 15.24 -19.85 -10.20
C THR A 207 13.95 -20.66 -10.21
N THR A 208 12.86 -20.09 -9.73
CA THR A 208 11.62 -20.83 -9.52
C THR A 208 10.60 -20.51 -10.57
N ARG A 209 9.69 -21.47 -10.82
CA ARG A 209 8.59 -21.31 -11.76
C ARG A 209 7.77 -20.04 -11.51
N PHE A 210 7.47 -19.72 -10.24
CA PHE A 210 6.73 -18.50 -9.91
C PHE A 210 7.52 -17.24 -10.28
N ARG A 211 8.83 -17.20 -9.97
CA ARG A 211 9.69 -16.05 -10.33
C ARG A 211 9.89 -15.96 -11.85
N GLU A 212 9.95 -17.07 -12.56
CA GLU A 212 9.95 -17.13 -14.04
C GLU A 212 8.63 -16.58 -14.62
N GLU A 213 7.48 -16.90 -14.01
CA GLU A 213 6.19 -16.34 -14.37
C GLU A 213 6.16 -14.82 -14.17
N LEU A 214 6.76 -14.30 -13.08
CA LEU A 214 6.91 -12.84 -12.87
C LEU A 214 7.85 -12.17 -13.88
N ARG A 215 8.92 -12.84 -14.33
CA ARG A 215 9.86 -12.29 -15.33
C ARG A 215 9.30 -12.30 -16.74
N SER A 216 8.52 -13.32 -17.08
CA SER A 216 7.86 -13.43 -18.38
C SER A 216 6.64 -12.51 -18.48
N THR A 217 5.99 -12.22 -17.36
CA THR A 217 4.91 -11.23 -17.28
C THR A 217 5.48 -9.81 -17.35
N ALA A 218 4.96 -8.96 -18.25
CA ALA A 218 5.52 -7.63 -18.46
C ALA A 218 4.51 -6.59 -18.94
N PHE A 219 4.84 -5.32 -18.69
CA PHE A 219 4.16 -4.16 -19.26
C PHE A 219 5.05 -3.54 -20.33
N LEU A 220 4.43 -3.10 -21.43
CA LEU A 220 5.09 -2.38 -22.51
C LEU A 220 4.55 -0.95 -22.55
N ALA A 221 5.44 0.00 -22.32
CA ALA A 221 5.13 1.43 -22.35
C ALA A 221 6.28 2.19 -22.99
N SER A 222 5.99 3.17 -23.85
CA SER A 222 6.99 3.98 -24.56
C SER A 222 8.15 3.17 -25.20
N ASN A 223 7.82 2.04 -25.85
CA ASN A 223 8.76 1.07 -26.46
C ASN A 223 9.75 0.40 -25.49
N LYS A 224 9.53 0.50 -24.19
CA LYS A 224 10.29 -0.22 -23.15
C LYS A 224 9.46 -1.37 -22.58
N LYS A 225 10.15 -2.45 -22.18
CA LYS A 225 9.56 -3.62 -21.53
C LYS A 225 9.93 -3.62 -20.05
N PHE A 226 8.92 -3.71 -19.19
CA PHE A 226 9.06 -3.76 -17.75
C PHE A 226 8.50 -5.09 -17.25
N SER A 227 9.38 -6.01 -16.84
CA SER A 227 8.92 -7.26 -16.24
C SER A 227 8.30 -6.99 -14.88
N LEU A 228 7.29 -7.77 -14.51
CA LEU A 228 6.66 -7.67 -13.19
C LEU A 228 7.67 -7.94 -12.07
N ASP A 229 8.60 -8.85 -12.30
CA ASP A 229 9.74 -9.11 -11.41
C ASP A 229 10.56 -7.83 -11.13
N SER A 230 10.94 -7.10 -12.19
CA SER A 230 11.69 -5.84 -12.09
C SER A 230 10.88 -4.68 -11.51
N LEU A 231 9.55 -4.76 -11.54
CA LEU A 231 8.70 -3.75 -10.90
C LEU A 231 8.59 -4.00 -9.39
N LEU A 232 8.56 -5.26 -8.98
CA LEU A 232 8.50 -5.69 -7.58
C LEU A 232 9.85 -5.65 -6.86
N LEU A 233 10.95 -5.65 -7.61
CA LEU A 233 12.32 -5.59 -7.09
C LEU A 233 13.07 -4.40 -7.66
N LEU A 234 13.84 -3.70 -6.83
CA LEU A 234 14.93 -2.85 -7.33
C LEU A 234 16.23 -3.64 -7.33
N SER A 235 16.67 -4.13 -8.48
CA SER A 235 18.06 -4.56 -8.65
C SER A 235 18.82 -3.48 -9.40
N SER A 236 19.79 -2.84 -8.74
CA SER A 236 20.88 -2.13 -9.42
C SER A 236 22.10 -3.05 -9.49
N ASP A 237 23.03 -2.78 -10.41
CA ASP A 237 24.28 -3.55 -10.57
C ASP A 237 25.13 -3.62 -9.28
N GLU A 238 24.89 -2.73 -8.32
CA GLU A 238 25.69 -2.65 -7.08
C GLU A 238 24.93 -3.08 -5.81
N LYS A 239 23.59 -3.01 -5.78
CA LYS A 239 22.74 -3.44 -4.63
C LYS A 239 21.31 -3.80 -5.04
N THR A 240 20.79 -4.89 -4.46
CA THR A 240 19.36 -5.25 -4.50
C THR A 240 18.62 -4.61 -3.32
N HIS A 241 17.65 -3.75 -3.60
CA HIS A 241 16.71 -3.23 -2.61
C HIS A 241 15.38 -3.98 -2.77
N THR A 242 15.07 -4.84 -1.81
CA THR A 242 13.80 -5.60 -1.81
C THR A 242 12.65 -4.67 -1.46
N ARG A 243 11.76 -4.41 -2.43
CA ARG A 243 10.53 -3.61 -2.22
C ARG A 243 9.36 -4.47 -1.75
N VAL A 244 9.31 -5.74 -2.13
CA VAL A 244 8.32 -6.70 -1.65
C VAL A 244 9.05 -7.97 -1.24
N HIS A 245 8.80 -8.47 -0.03
CA HIS A 245 9.46 -9.70 0.44
C HIS A 245 8.80 -10.93 -0.14
N PHE A 246 9.62 -11.81 -0.72
CA PHE A 246 9.20 -13.15 -1.15
C PHE A 246 9.46 -14.13 -0.01
N ASN A 247 8.40 -14.56 0.65
CA ASN A 247 8.49 -15.46 1.80
C ASN A 247 8.03 -16.87 1.42
N PRO A 248 8.89 -17.88 1.54
CA PRO A 248 8.47 -19.26 1.37
C PRO A 248 7.64 -19.69 2.59
N PRO A 249 6.63 -20.57 2.41
CA PRO A 249 5.71 -20.95 3.48
C PRO A 249 6.43 -21.54 4.70
N GLU A 250 7.57 -22.20 4.51
CA GLU A 250 8.39 -22.82 5.55
C GLU A 250 9.07 -21.80 6.48
N ARG A 251 9.25 -20.55 6.03
CA ARG A 251 9.91 -19.49 6.80
C ARG A 251 8.94 -18.52 7.50
N LEU A 252 7.63 -18.69 7.30
CA LEU A 252 6.64 -17.78 7.88
C LEU A 252 6.64 -17.77 9.42
N SER A 253 7.05 -18.88 10.05
CA SER A 253 7.18 -18.97 11.51
C SER A 253 8.33 -18.13 12.08
N GLN A 254 9.25 -17.67 11.23
CA GLN A 254 10.47 -16.93 11.60
C GLN A 254 10.35 -15.43 11.30
N LEU A 255 9.19 -14.96 10.82
CA LEU A 255 8.96 -13.54 10.56
C LEU A 255 9.04 -12.76 11.88
N SER A 256 9.96 -11.80 11.96
CA SER A 256 10.09 -10.90 13.11
C SER A 256 8.91 -9.96 13.22
N ASP A 257 8.46 -9.46 12.06
CA ASP A 257 7.35 -8.54 11.89
C ASP A 257 6.40 -9.11 10.84
N GLU A 258 5.11 -9.18 11.19
CA GLU A 258 4.09 -9.60 10.23
C GLU A 258 3.84 -8.47 9.23
N PRO A 259 3.73 -8.77 7.92
CA PRO A 259 3.42 -7.75 6.93
C PRO A 259 2.04 -7.15 7.19
N THR A 260 1.75 -5.99 6.62
CA THR A 260 0.42 -5.41 6.67
C THR A 260 -0.52 -6.13 5.70
N LEU A 261 -0.01 -6.49 4.52
CA LEU A 261 -0.69 -7.28 3.49
C LEU A 261 0.19 -8.44 3.01
N ALA A 262 -0.39 -9.63 2.90
CA ALA A 262 0.23 -10.75 2.20
C ALA A 262 -0.59 -11.22 1.00
N ALA A 263 0.02 -11.19 -0.19
CA ALA A 263 -0.50 -11.83 -1.39
C ALA A 263 0.03 -13.27 -1.43
N VAL A 264 -0.87 -14.25 -1.52
CA VAL A 264 -0.55 -15.66 -1.32
C VAL A 264 -0.82 -16.46 -2.58
N ASP A 265 0.23 -17.08 -3.12
CA ASP A 265 0.18 -17.89 -4.33
C ASP A 265 -0.09 -19.37 -4.00
N GLY A 266 -1.36 -19.76 -4.16
CA GLY A 266 -1.80 -21.14 -4.09
C GLY A 266 -2.32 -21.62 -2.72
N PRO A 267 -3.12 -22.70 -2.70
CA PRO A 267 -3.75 -23.24 -1.48
C PRO A 267 -2.76 -23.65 -0.39
N HIS A 268 -1.63 -24.26 -0.75
CA HIS A 268 -0.63 -24.69 0.23
C HIS A 268 -0.01 -23.51 0.98
N CYS A 269 0.40 -22.47 0.26
CA CYS A 269 0.92 -21.25 0.86
C CYS A 269 -0.14 -20.57 1.73
N ALA A 270 -1.41 -20.63 1.32
CA ALA A 270 -2.52 -20.08 2.09
C ALA A 270 -2.71 -20.80 3.43
N ILE A 271 -2.62 -22.13 3.48
CA ILE A 271 -2.71 -22.88 4.75
C ILE A 271 -1.61 -22.44 5.71
N SER A 272 -0.35 -22.38 5.26
CA SER A 272 0.77 -21.91 6.09
C SER A 272 0.58 -20.45 6.53
N ALA A 273 0.13 -19.58 5.63
CA ALA A 273 -0.16 -18.18 5.95
C ALA A 273 -1.26 -18.06 7.02
N LEU A 274 -2.36 -18.82 6.91
CA LEU A 274 -3.43 -18.83 7.90
C LEU A 274 -2.95 -19.30 9.28
N GLN A 275 -1.97 -20.20 9.33
CA GLN A 275 -1.40 -20.70 10.59
C GLN A 275 -0.48 -19.67 11.26
N HIS A 276 0.41 -19.05 10.49
CA HIS A 276 1.50 -18.24 11.04
C HIS A 276 1.21 -16.74 11.06
N ILE A 277 0.45 -16.23 10.09
CA ILE A 277 0.10 -14.82 9.99
C ILE A 277 -1.24 -14.58 10.67
N LYS A 278 -1.23 -13.75 11.71
CA LYS A 278 -2.38 -13.56 12.59
C LYS A 278 -3.10 -12.23 12.36
N ARG A 279 -2.37 -11.20 11.95
CA ARG A 279 -2.84 -9.81 11.89
C ARG A 279 -2.96 -9.29 10.45
N SER A 280 -2.09 -9.72 9.54
CA SER A 280 -2.09 -9.22 8.16
C SER A 280 -3.38 -9.56 7.41
N SER A 281 -3.81 -8.64 6.55
CA SER A 281 -4.78 -9.00 5.52
C SER A 281 -4.15 -9.97 4.52
N LEU A 282 -4.94 -10.93 4.06
CA LEU A 282 -4.53 -11.95 3.10
C LEU A 282 -5.33 -11.82 1.81
N VAL A 283 -4.64 -11.89 0.68
CA VAL A 283 -5.25 -12.13 -0.64
C VAL A 283 -4.72 -13.46 -1.14
N ILE A 284 -5.54 -14.50 -1.05
CA ILE A 284 -5.22 -15.87 -1.44
C ILE A 284 -5.63 -16.07 -2.89
N ILE A 285 -4.70 -16.50 -3.73
CA ILE A 285 -4.95 -16.79 -5.14
C ILE A 285 -4.88 -18.30 -5.32
N ALA A 286 -5.99 -18.90 -5.75
CA ALA A 286 -6.10 -20.33 -5.97
C ALA A 286 -6.41 -20.59 -7.45
N SER A 287 -5.53 -21.33 -8.12
CA SER A 287 -5.81 -21.83 -9.47
C SER A 287 -6.91 -22.90 -9.42
N ARG A 288 -7.78 -22.94 -10.44
CA ARG A 288 -8.75 -24.03 -10.63
C ARG A 288 -8.09 -25.35 -11.03
N ASP A 289 -6.83 -25.28 -11.48
CA ASP A 289 -6.01 -26.45 -11.79
C ASP A 289 -5.38 -27.11 -10.54
N GLU A 290 -5.66 -26.62 -9.33
CA GLU A 290 -5.17 -27.21 -8.09
C GLU A 290 -5.87 -28.55 -7.79
N SER A 291 -5.20 -29.45 -7.08
CA SER A 291 -5.82 -30.74 -6.72
C SER A 291 -7.02 -30.55 -5.79
N ASP A 292 -8.02 -31.43 -5.91
CA ASP A 292 -9.17 -31.45 -5.01
C ASP A 292 -8.75 -31.47 -3.54
N GLU A 293 -7.76 -32.31 -3.20
CA GLU A 293 -7.18 -32.38 -1.85
C GLU A 293 -6.64 -31.02 -1.36
N SER A 294 -6.02 -30.24 -2.25
CA SER A 294 -5.48 -28.91 -1.90
C SER A 294 -6.60 -27.90 -1.65
N ILE A 295 -7.66 -27.94 -2.46
CA ILE A 295 -8.83 -27.07 -2.33
C ILE A 295 -9.64 -27.41 -1.07
N GLU A 296 -9.83 -28.70 -0.78
CA GLU A 296 -10.48 -29.18 0.44
C GLU A 296 -9.69 -28.77 1.68
N SER A 297 -8.36 -28.93 1.65
CA SER A 297 -7.49 -28.50 2.75
C SER A 297 -7.56 -27.00 3.00
N LEU A 298 -7.58 -26.18 1.95
CA LEU A 298 -7.77 -24.74 2.08
C LEU A 298 -9.15 -24.39 2.65
N SER A 299 -10.20 -25.06 2.16
CA SER A 299 -11.57 -24.86 2.62
C SER A 299 -11.70 -25.17 4.12
N ALA A 300 -11.17 -26.31 4.55
CA ALA A 300 -11.14 -26.70 5.97
C ALA A 300 -10.36 -25.67 6.82
N GLY A 301 -9.22 -25.20 6.35
CA GLY A 301 -8.43 -24.16 7.04
C GLY A 301 -9.18 -22.84 7.17
N LEU A 302 -9.92 -22.41 6.13
CA LEU A 302 -10.75 -21.21 6.17
C LEU A 302 -11.95 -21.38 7.11
N GLU A 303 -12.61 -22.53 7.09
CA GLU A 303 -13.71 -22.86 8.00
C GLU A 303 -13.25 -22.84 9.45
N GLU A 304 -12.09 -23.41 9.77
CA GLU A 304 -11.50 -23.35 11.11
C GLU A 304 -11.30 -21.90 11.54
N LYS A 305 -10.74 -21.05 10.67
CA LYS A 305 -10.53 -19.62 11.00
C LYS A 305 -11.84 -18.88 11.16
N SER A 306 -12.85 -19.13 10.33
CA SER A 306 -14.15 -18.45 10.40
C SER A 306 -14.81 -18.54 11.79
N ARG A 307 -14.56 -19.63 12.53
CA ARG A 307 -15.08 -19.84 13.90
C ARG A 307 -14.58 -18.79 14.91
N TYR A 308 -13.47 -18.13 14.61
CA TYR A 308 -12.83 -17.15 15.50
C TYR A 308 -13.10 -15.69 15.11
N TYR A 309 -13.77 -15.44 13.98
CA TYR A 309 -14.08 -14.08 13.50
C TYR A 309 -15.60 -13.83 13.55
N LYS A 310 -16.03 -12.84 14.36
CA LYS A 310 -17.46 -12.51 14.57
C LYS A 310 -18.15 -11.91 13.34
N ASP A 311 -17.40 -11.33 12.41
CA ASP A 311 -17.88 -10.63 11.22
C ASP A 311 -17.21 -11.17 9.95
N PHE A 312 -17.37 -12.47 9.69
CA PHE A 312 -16.92 -13.07 8.42
C PHE A 312 -17.85 -12.60 7.29
N LYS A 313 -17.54 -11.45 6.68
CA LYS A 313 -18.15 -11.05 5.41
C LYS A 313 -17.36 -11.67 4.28
N VAL A 314 -17.95 -12.66 3.61
CA VAL A 314 -17.52 -13.03 2.26
C VAL A 314 -17.83 -11.83 1.37
N VAL A 315 -16.81 -11.04 1.04
CA VAL A 315 -16.97 -9.98 0.05
C VAL A 315 -16.82 -10.65 -1.31
N GLU A 316 -17.95 -10.86 -1.99
CA GLU A 316 -17.97 -11.26 -3.40
C GLU A 316 -17.53 -10.06 -4.23
N LEU A 317 -16.22 -9.92 -4.45
CA LEU A 317 -15.72 -9.03 -5.47
C LEU A 317 -15.87 -9.74 -6.81
N THR A 318 -16.94 -9.40 -7.54
CA THR A 318 -17.15 -9.89 -8.91
C THR A 318 -16.17 -9.16 -9.82
N PRO A 319 -15.18 -9.82 -10.41
CA PRO A 319 -14.42 -9.22 -11.49
C PRO A 319 -15.31 -9.14 -12.75
N PRO A 320 -14.95 -8.29 -13.72
CA PRO A 320 -15.68 -8.23 -14.99
C PRO A 320 -15.64 -9.60 -15.68
N SER A 321 -16.79 -10.29 -15.67
CA SER A 321 -17.12 -11.58 -16.31
C SER A 321 -16.02 -12.65 -16.31
N GLY A 322 -16.07 -13.60 -15.34
CA GLY A 322 -15.38 -14.89 -15.46
C GLY A 322 -14.74 -15.49 -14.19
N LEU A 323 -14.57 -14.73 -13.10
CA LEU A 323 -14.06 -15.28 -11.84
C LEU A 323 -15.19 -15.34 -10.82
N ILE A 324 -15.37 -16.52 -10.24
CA ILE A 324 -16.54 -16.89 -9.48
C ILE A 324 -15.95 -17.16 -8.01
N ALA A 325 -16.50 -16.61 -6.91
CA ALA A 325 -16.28 -16.84 -5.46
C ALA A 325 -16.83 -18.16 -4.81
N VAL A 326 -15.90 -19.08 -4.54
CA VAL A 326 -15.79 -19.89 -3.30
C VAL A 326 -16.74 -21.08 -3.04
N LYS A 327 -17.94 -21.26 -3.62
CA LYS A 327 -18.63 -22.58 -3.45
C LYS A 327 -19.20 -23.26 -4.70
N SER A 328 -19.67 -22.51 -5.69
CA SER A 328 -19.99 -23.03 -7.04
C SER A 328 -18.83 -22.88 -8.04
N MET A 329 -17.69 -22.37 -7.59
CA MET A 329 -16.86 -21.51 -8.45
C MET A 329 -15.45 -22.04 -8.71
N ILE A 330 -15.00 -23.03 -7.93
CA ILE A 330 -13.76 -23.74 -8.20
C ILE A 330 -14.00 -24.88 -9.21
N ARG A 331 -15.23 -25.43 -9.27
CA ARG A 331 -15.59 -26.56 -10.14
C ARG A 331 -16.32 -26.21 -11.43
N GLY A 332 -16.69 -24.94 -11.66
CA GLY A 332 -17.34 -24.54 -12.92
C GLY A 332 -18.73 -25.14 -13.12
N ASP A 333 -19.48 -25.41 -12.05
CA ASP A 333 -20.88 -25.81 -12.15
C ASP A 333 -21.79 -24.56 -12.17
N LEU A 334 -21.80 -23.88 -13.32
CA LEU A 334 -22.90 -23.04 -13.83
C LEU A 334 -22.96 -23.10 -15.36
#